data_AF-A0A8U0QRX9-F1
#
_entry.id   AF-A0A8U0QRX9-F1
#
_cell.length_a   1.000
_cell.length_b   1.000
_cell.length_c   1.000
_cell.angle_alpha   90.00
_cell.angle_beta   90.00
_cell.angle_gamma   90.00
#
_symmetry.space_group_name_H-M   'P 1'
#
loop_
_entity.id
_entity.type
_entity.pdbx_description
1 polymer ?
#
loop_
_entity_poly.entity_id
_entity_poly.type
_entity_poly.pdbx_seq_one_letter_code
_entity_poly.pdbx_strand_id
1 'polypeptide(L)'
;MSMDSNPMPMPMSDPNAWVTAMNNLGMAPMNVTGQPLLSDSVCVPNFDQGLGMMTGIAPMMPGLGMVPPPPLPPDLPIIKEIIHCKSCTLFPPNPNLPFPAIRDRPPGCKTVFVGGLPENATEALIVEVFGQLGEIIAIRKSKKNFCHIRFVEEFTVDRALFLSGYRMRLGSSTDKKDTGRLHVDFAQARDDLYEWGCRQRLYAREERHRRRMEEDRFRPPSPPPIVHYSDHECSQLGDKIKDEAAFAEAVHVLLTWVERGEVNRRNANNFYSMIQSSNSHIRQLMSQKAAHEKELEVAKDKFKTALSGILAQFEQIVSVFHAASKQKAWDHFSKAQRKNLDMWRKQAEEIRNMQNEELMGIRREEEMEMSDDDMEDTHDPDDSGPVAQVEALKEENDSLCCQLDAYRNEVELLKQEQGKNQEHTPPQHSEEDTIRQQQLTFLQQALQGMQKQLLKMREEMKQREAELEKSVADKQQLESQVQSLKEGLESLKKTRTPQLETSPRDDRGGEESADQEATALEVVSCSQEKESLPPEKIPSSPVYSEREALLVGIISTFLHVHPFGASIEYIFSYLQQLDTKINTGQVGALLGRLPCTFRQELTRVGASLEKRWKFCGFEGIKTK
;
A
#
# COMPACT_ATOMS: atom_id res chain seq x y z
N MET A 1 38.50 40.74 42.25
CA MET A 1 39.58 40.07 43.01
C MET A 1 39.15 38.64 43.27
N SER A 2 40.08 37.70 43.24
CA SER A 2 39.83 36.28 43.50
C SER A 2 39.54 36.02 44.99
N MET A 3 38.75 35.00 45.30
CA MET A 3 38.93 34.17 46.50
C MET A 3 38.54 32.72 46.19
N ASP A 4 39.49 31.79 46.34
CA ASP A 4 39.22 30.38 46.55
C ASP A 4 38.70 30.15 47.99
N SER A 5 37.92 29.09 48.21
CA SER A 5 38.24 28.00 49.17
C SER A 5 37.05 27.08 49.44
N ASN A 6 37.34 25.78 49.51
CA ASN A 6 36.49 24.67 49.99
C ASN A 6 37.07 24.19 51.36
N PRO A 7 36.65 23.11 52.06
CA PRO A 7 35.44 22.25 51.97
C PRO A 7 34.81 21.81 53.34
N MET A 8 33.86 20.84 53.30
CA MET A 8 33.48 19.84 54.34
C MET A 8 32.64 20.26 55.60
N PRO A 9 31.95 19.32 56.32
CA PRO A 9 31.32 18.04 55.91
C PRO A 9 29.95 17.64 56.58
N MET A 10 29.10 16.88 55.86
CA MET A 10 28.15 15.83 56.37
C MET A 10 27.00 16.24 57.36
N PRO A 11 25.99 15.38 57.73
CA PRO A 11 25.71 13.97 57.38
C PRO A 11 24.27 13.67 56.82
N MET A 12 23.84 12.39 56.90
CA MET A 12 22.66 11.75 56.26
C MET A 12 21.28 11.99 56.94
N SER A 13 20.18 11.61 56.25
CA SER A 13 19.03 10.86 56.83
C SER A 13 18.11 10.22 55.75
N ASP A 14 17.46 9.10 56.11
CA ASP A 14 16.67 8.22 55.21
C ASP A 14 15.16 8.57 55.11
N PRO A 15 14.46 8.28 53.99
CA PRO A 15 13.01 8.48 53.87
C PRO A 15 12.10 7.51 54.65
N ASN A 16 12.63 6.52 55.38
CA ASN A 16 11.85 5.42 56.00
C ASN A 16 11.06 5.82 57.28
N ALA A 17 10.72 7.11 57.40
CA ALA A 17 10.13 7.71 58.59
C ALA A 17 8.66 7.34 58.83
N TRP A 18 7.88 7.06 57.78
CA TRP A 18 6.44 6.78 57.92
C TRP A 18 6.12 5.33 58.30
N VAL A 19 6.87 4.35 57.78
CA VAL A 19 6.71 2.93 58.13
C VAL A 19 7.07 2.68 59.61
N THR A 20 8.06 3.42 60.12
CA THR A 20 8.59 3.25 61.48
C THR A 20 7.64 3.77 62.58
N ALA A 21 6.73 4.70 62.26
CA ALA A 21 5.86 5.33 63.24
C ALA A 21 4.86 4.37 63.92
N MET A 22 4.39 3.32 63.21
CA MET A 22 3.45 2.33 63.77
C MET A 22 4.14 1.15 64.47
N ASN A 23 5.47 1.03 64.41
CA ASN A 23 6.20 -0.12 64.98
C ASN A 23 6.41 -0.04 66.51
N ASN A 24 5.99 1.06 67.17
CA ASN A 24 6.33 1.40 68.56
C ASN A 24 5.18 1.21 69.59
N LEU A 25 4.24 0.28 69.33
CA LEU A 25 3.36 -0.27 70.39
C LEU A 25 3.73 -1.70 70.81
N GLY A 26 4.67 -2.35 70.12
CA GLY A 26 5.46 -3.47 70.62
C GLY A 26 4.85 -4.88 70.54
N MET A 27 5.70 -5.86 70.86
CA MET A 27 5.40 -7.27 71.15
C MET A 27 4.98 -8.19 69.98
N ALA A 28 5.95 -8.43 69.08
CA ALA A 28 6.39 -9.76 68.57
C ALA A 28 5.42 -10.74 67.85
N PRO A 29 5.94 -11.61 66.93
CA PRO A 29 5.12 -12.45 66.05
C PRO A 29 5.07 -13.95 66.43
N MET A 30 4.25 -14.74 65.70
CA MET A 30 4.62 -15.96 64.93
C MET A 30 3.57 -17.11 64.94
N ASN A 31 3.46 -17.82 63.80
CA ASN A 31 3.00 -19.22 63.56
C ASN A 31 1.50 -19.67 63.61
N VAL A 32 1.01 -20.04 62.40
CA VAL A 32 0.32 -21.30 61.94
C VAL A 32 -0.84 -21.96 62.73
N THR A 33 -1.77 -22.53 61.94
CA THR A 33 -2.80 -23.58 62.21
C THR A 33 -4.21 -23.13 62.63
N GLY A 34 -5.22 -23.95 62.31
CA GLY A 34 -6.54 -23.94 62.98
C GLY A 34 -7.78 -23.55 62.16
N GLN A 35 -8.34 -24.49 61.41
CA GLN A 35 -9.81 -24.64 61.25
C GLN A 35 -10.32 -25.59 62.37
N PRO A 36 -11.64 -25.85 62.60
CA PRO A 36 -12.86 -25.41 61.91
C PRO A 36 -14.01 -25.00 62.90
N LEU A 37 -15.27 -25.34 62.54
CA LEU A 37 -16.57 -25.26 63.24
C LEU A 37 -17.41 -24.01 62.90
N LEU A 38 -18.63 -24.09 62.30
CA LEU A 38 -19.84 -24.93 62.50
C LEU A 38 -20.65 -24.54 63.77
N SER A 39 -21.99 -24.48 63.77
CA SER A 39 -23.03 -24.79 62.75
C SER A 39 -24.10 -23.66 62.70
N ASP A 40 -25.32 -23.71 62.12
CA ASP A 40 -26.19 -24.65 61.36
C ASP A 40 -27.05 -23.78 60.38
N SER A 41 -27.86 -24.21 59.38
CA SER A 41 -28.67 -25.44 59.11
C SER A 41 -30.04 -25.47 59.84
N VAL A 42 -31.13 -26.12 59.41
CA VAL A 42 -31.52 -27.04 58.29
C VAL A 42 -32.99 -26.67 57.88
N CYS A 43 -33.69 -27.03 56.79
CA CYS A 43 -33.57 -27.93 55.61
C CYS A 43 -33.93 -27.14 54.30
N VAL A 44 -34.06 -27.60 53.03
CA VAL A 44 -34.19 -28.87 52.25
C VAL A 44 -35.46 -29.74 52.47
N PRO A 45 -35.87 -30.70 51.58
CA PRO A 45 -35.39 -31.08 50.23
C PRO A 45 -36.51 -30.94 49.13
N ASN A 46 -36.46 -31.40 47.85
CA ASN A 46 -35.71 -32.47 47.17
C ASN A 46 -35.83 -32.40 45.60
N PHE A 47 -34.86 -32.96 44.83
CA PHE A 47 -34.94 -33.45 43.41
C PHE A 47 -35.31 -32.45 42.26
N ASP A 48 -34.85 -32.57 40.99
CA ASP A 48 -33.82 -33.45 40.36
C ASP A 48 -33.20 -32.84 39.05
N GLN A 49 -32.24 -33.58 38.50
CA GLN A 49 -31.35 -33.50 37.33
C GLN A 49 -31.92 -33.20 35.91
N GLY A 50 -31.16 -32.42 35.08
CA GLY A 50 -31.08 -32.65 33.61
C GLY A 50 -31.14 -31.45 32.63
N LEU A 51 -30.03 -31.18 31.93
CA LEU A 51 -29.86 -30.52 30.59
C LEU A 51 -30.55 -29.16 30.26
N GLY A 52 -29.76 -28.16 29.82
CA GLY A 52 -30.29 -26.96 29.15
C GLY A 52 -29.24 -25.94 28.66
N MET A 53 -29.27 -25.66 27.35
CA MET A 53 -28.54 -24.62 26.57
C MET A 53 -27.94 -23.41 27.33
N MET A 54 -26.72 -23.00 26.97
CA MET A 54 -26.21 -21.64 27.24
C MET A 54 -25.66 -20.98 25.97
N THR A 55 -26.19 -19.80 25.65
CA THR A 55 -25.89 -19.06 24.40
C THR A 55 -24.66 -18.17 24.50
N GLY A 56 -23.89 -18.08 23.41
CA GLY A 56 -22.65 -17.32 23.34
C GLY A 56 -22.81 -15.79 23.44
N ILE A 57 -21.73 -15.13 23.89
CA ILE A 57 -21.61 -13.68 24.06
C ILE A 57 -21.11 -13.05 22.74
N ALA A 58 -21.68 -11.92 22.32
CA ALA A 58 -21.28 -11.20 21.12
C ALA A 58 -20.63 -9.83 21.46
N PRO A 59 -19.48 -9.48 20.87
CA PRO A 59 -18.87 -8.16 21.04
C PRO A 59 -19.58 -7.07 20.22
N MET A 60 -19.50 -5.81 20.67
CA MET A 60 -20.03 -4.65 19.93
C MET A 60 -18.93 -3.98 19.09
N MET A 61 -19.30 -3.39 17.93
CA MET A 61 -18.36 -2.63 17.10
C MET A 61 -18.88 -1.22 16.69
N PRO A 62 -18.03 -0.17 16.71
CA PRO A 62 -18.29 1.27 16.50
C PRO A 62 -19.33 1.91 15.55
N GLY A 63 -20.65 1.72 15.69
CA GLY A 63 -21.66 2.46 14.91
C GLY A 63 -21.80 3.97 15.25
N LEU A 64 -21.86 4.81 14.21
CA LEU A 64 -22.21 6.26 14.17
C LEU A 64 -22.49 6.98 15.51
N GLY A 65 -21.44 7.56 16.09
CA GLY A 65 -21.60 8.58 17.12
C GLY A 65 -21.90 9.94 16.49
N MET A 66 -23.16 10.37 16.54
CA MET A 66 -23.43 11.81 16.67
C MET A 66 -22.80 12.22 17.99
N VAL A 67 -21.75 13.05 17.93
CA VAL A 67 -21.06 13.57 19.12
C VAL A 67 -22.12 14.25 19.99
N PRO A 68 -22.35 13.79 21.25
CA PRO A 68 -23.20 14.53 22.17
C PRO A 68 -22.59 15.93 22.32
N PRO A 69 -23.38 17.02 22.24
CA PRO A 69 -22.85 18.35 22.52
C PRO A 69 -22.16 18.30 23.89
N PRO A 70 -20.92 18.80 24.01
CA PRO A 70 -20.11 18.56 25.20
C PRO A 70 -20.85 19.05 26.45
N PRO A 71 -20.77 18.33 27.58
CA PRO A 71 -21.43 18.75 28.81
C PRO A 71 -20.94 20.15 29.17
N LEU A 72 -21.86 21.11 29.20
CA LEU A 72 -21.53 22.50 29.53
C LEU A 72 -20.87 22.55 30.91
N PRO A 73 -19.78 23.32 31.08
CA PRO A 73 -19.10 23.41 32.37
C PRO A 73 -20.05 23.95 33.45
N PRO A 74 -19.99 23.45 34.71
CA PRO A 74 -21.01 23.74 35.71
C PRO A 74 -21.18 25.22 36.11
N ASP A 75 -20.13 26.04 35.90
CA ASP A 75 -19.97 27.34 36.56
C ASP A 75 -20.27 28.56 35.66
N LEU A 76 -21.06 28.39 34.59
CA LEU A 76 -21.70 29.53 33.94
C LEU A 76 -23.02 29.86 34.66
N PRO A 77 -23.18 31.08 35.24
CA PRO A 77 -24.43 31.46 35.88
C PRO A 77 -25.55 31.51 34.84
N ILE A 78 -26.49 30.56 34.93
CA ILE A 78 -27.62 30.49 34.02
C ILE A 78 -28.56 31.68 34.30
N ILE A 79 -28.37 32.77 33.55
CA ILE A 79 -29.24 33.95 33.59
C ILE A 79 -30.60 33.56 33.00
N LYS A 80 -31.48 33.05 33.87
CA LYS A 80 -32.88 32.79 33.57
C LYS A 80 -33.60 34.14 33.49
N GLU A 81 -33.99 34.56 32.28
CA GLU A 81 -34.72 35.80 32.06
C GLU A 81 -36.20 35.68 32.45
N ILE A 82 -36.90 36.81 32.62
CA ILE A 82 -38.34 36.85 32.91
C ILE A 82 -39.13 36.61 31.62
N ILE A 83 -39.75 35.44 31.51
CA ILE A 83 -40.51 35.05 30.32
C ILE A 83 -41.92 35.64 30.43
N HIS A 84 -42.30 36.46 29.46
CA HIS A 84 -43.61 37.12 29.40
C HIS A 84 -44.50 36.41 28.37
N CYS A 85 -45.56 35.75 28.84
CA CYS A 85 -46.61 35.20 28.00
C CYS A 85 -47.84 36.13 28.03
N LYS A 86 -48.82 35.92 27.15
CA LYS A 86 -50.04 36.73 27.06
C LYS A 86 -50.92 36.56 28.30
N SER A 87 -50.92 35.35 28.88
CA SER A 87 -51.78 34.98 30.02
C SER A 87 -51.03 34.86 31.37
N CYS A 88 -49.70 34.82 31.36
CA CYS A 88 -48.87 34.69 32.58
C CYS A 88 -47.46 35.24 32.44
N THR A 89 -46.81 35.50 33.57
CA THR A 89 -45.36 35.81 33.63
C THR A 89 -44.63 34.73 34.41
N LEU A 90 -43.47 34.29 33.90
CA LEU A 90 -42.56 33.36 34.58
C LEU A 90 -41.37 34.13 35.13
N PHE A 91 -41.27 34.24 36.45
CA PHE A 91 -40.12 34.83 37.13
C PHE A 91 -39.05 33.76 37.42
N PRO A 92 -37.77 34.06 37.23
CA PRO A 92 -36.70 33.08 37.45
C PRO A 92 -36.55 32.67 38.92
N PRO A 93 -35.97 31.49 39.20
CA PRO A 93 -35.55 31.12 40.55
C PRO A 93 -34.47 32.07 41.07
N ASN A 94 -34.41 32.25 42.40
CA ASN A 94 -33.29 32.93 43.05
C ASN A 94 -31.99 32.10 42.82
N PRO A 95 -30.89 32.70 42.30
CA PRO A 95 -29.63 31.98 42.06
C PRO A 95 -29.05 31.26 43.29
N ASN A 96 -29.35 31.74 44.50
CA ASN A 96 -28.80 31.22 45.75
C ASN A 96 -29.54 29.98 46.29
N LEU A 97 -30.39 29.32 45.49
CA LEU A 97 -31.09 28.09 45.86
C LEU A 97 -30.59 26.91 45.01
N PRO A 98 -30.38 25.71 45.60
CA PRO A 98 -29.94 24.55 44.85
C PRO A 98 -30.93 24.20 43.74
N PHE A 99 -30.41 23.76 42.59
CA PHE A 99 -31.22 23.26 41.49
C PHE A 99 -32.09 22.08 41.96
N PRO A 100 -33.37 21.98 41.51
CA PRO A 100 -34.17 20.79 41.76
C PRO A 100 -33.46 19.54 41.26
N ALA A 101 -33.56 18.43 42.00
CA ALA A 101 -33.07 17.15 41.50
C ALA A 101 -33.80 16.77 40.20
N ILE A 102 -33.00 16.46 39.18
CA ILE A 102 -33.45 15.99 37.86
C ILE A 102 -33.24 14.47 37.83
N ARG A 103 -34.18 13.72 37.24
CA ARG A 103 -34.05 12.26 37.08
C ARG A 103 -33.16 11.87 35.91
N ASP A 104 -32.63 10.64 35.95
CA ASP A 104 -32.01 10.02 34.79
C ASP A 104 -33.00 9.93 33.62
N ARG A 105 -32.57 10.38 32.44
CA ARG A 105 -33.41 10.48 31.24
C ARG A 105 -33.86 9.10 30.75
N PRO A 106 -35.17 8.79 30.68
CA PRO A 106 -35.65 7.54 30.12
C PRO A 106 -35.31 7.39 28.62
N PRO A 107 -35.01 6.18 28.11
CA PRO A 107 -34.73 5.98 26.69
C PRO A 107 -35.89 6.42 25.78
N GLY A 108 -35.60 7.34 24.86
CA GLY A 108 -36.59 7.90 23.93
C GLY A 108 -37.63 8.84 24.56
N CYS A 109 -37.36 9.37 25.75
CA CYS A 109 -38.26 10.28 26.46
C CYS A 109 -38.64 11.50 25.61
N LYS A 110 -39.94 11.64 25.33
CA LYS A 110 -40.62 12.81 24.74
C LYS A 110 -41.59 13.49 25.71
N THR A 111 -41.84 12.84 26.86
CA THR A 111 -42.82 13.29 27.86
C THR A 111 -42.13 13.96 29.05
N VAL A 112 -42.52 15.19 29.39
CA VAL A 112 -42.16 15.83 30.66
C VAL A 112 -43.26 15.69 31.69
N PHE A 113 -42.85 15.61 32.96
CA PHE A 113 -43.69 15.89 34.12
C PHE A 113 -43.57 17.38 34.44
N VAL A 114 -44.69 18.06 34.67
CA VAL A 114 -44.71 19.47 35.12
C VAL A 114 -45.56 19.56 36.40
N GLY A 115 -44.90 19.70 37.54
CA GLY A 115 -45.53 19.93 38.84
C GLY A 115 -45.53 21.40 39.27
N GLY A 116 -46.33 21.73 40.29
CA GLY A 116 -46.35 23.06 40.90
C GLY A 116 -47.06 24.14 40.08
N LEU A 117 -47.97 23.72 39.21
CA LEU A 117 -48.89 24.62 38.49
C LEU A 117 -49.82 25.35 39.49
N PRO A 118 -50.20 26.61 39.24
CA PRO A 118 -51.29 27.27 39.95
C PRO A 118 -52.61 26.47 39.86
N GLU A 119 -53.47 26.59 40.87
CA GLU A 119 -54.76 25.89 40.94
C GLU A 119 -55.65 26.26 39.74
N ASN A 120 -55.65 27.55 39.38
CA ASN A 120 -56.42 28.13 38.29
C ASN A 120 -55.79 27.95 36.88
N ALA A 121 -54.67 27.24 36.73
CA ALA A 121 -53.99 27.08 35.44
C ALA A 121 -54.82 26.24 34.45
N THR A 122 -55.25 26.83 33.34
CA THR A 122 -56.00 26.15 32.26
C THR A 122 -55.08 25.32 31.36
N GLU A 123 -55.64 24.40 30.58
CA GLU A 123 -54.87 23.65 29.57
C GLU A 123 -54.34 24.56 28.46
N ALA A 124 -55.13 25.56 28.05
CA ALA A 124 -54.70 26.59 27.11
C ALA A 124 -53.44 27.34 27.57
N LEU A 125 -53.29 27.61 28.88
CA LEU A 125 -52.07 28.21 29.45
C LEU A 125 -50.86 27.29 29.30
N ILE A 126 -51.05 25.98 29.49
CA ILE A 126 -49.98 24.98 29.37
C ILE A 126 -49.53 24.88 27.90
N VAL A 127 -50.48 24.92 26.95
CA VAL A 127 -50.17 25.04 25.51
C VAL A 127 -49.45 26.35 25.20
N GLU A 128 -49.90 27.48 25.75
CA GLU A 128 -49.30 28.80 25.52
C GLU A 128 -47.84 28.86 25.99
N VAL A 129 -47.52 28.26 27.15
CA VAL A 129 -46.15 28.27 27.71
C VAL A 129 -45.27 27.21 27.04
N PHE A 130 -45.69 25.94 26.99
CA PHE A 130 -44.83 24.86 26.54
C PHE A 130 -44.82 24.67 25.02
N GLY A 131 -45.87 25.11 24.31
CA GLY A 131 -45.93 25.06 22.85
C GLY A 131 -44.95 26.02 22.15
N GLN A 132 -44.41 27.02 22.88
CA GLN A 132 -43.31 27.86 22.40
C GLN A 132 -41.97 27.12 22.34
N LEU A 133 -41.83 25.98 23.02
CA LEU A 133 -40.58 25.22 23.09
C LEU A 133 -40.49 24.15 21.98
N GLY A 134 -41.65 23.62 21.57
CA GLY A 134 -41.85 22.67 20.48
C GLY A 134 -43.28 22.10 20.47
N GLU A 135 -43.62 21.33 19.43
CA GLU A 135 -44.98 20.86 19.18
C GLU A 135 -45.45 19.79 20.21
N ILE A 136 -46.66 19.97 20.73
CA ILE A 136 -47.27 19.11 21.76
C ILE A 136 -48.24 18.11 21.12
N ILE A 137 -47.98 16.81 21.30
CA ILE A 137 -48.89 15.72 20.90
C ILE A 137 -50.07 15.60 21.87
N ALA A 138 -49.81 15.67 23.18
CA ALA A 138 -50.84 15.44 24.20
C ALA A 138 -50.48 16.08 25.55
N ILE A 139 -51.51 16.58 26.26
CA ILE A 139 -51.43 16.99 27.67
C ILE A 139 -52.32 16.07 28.49
N ARG A 140 -51.83 15.65 29.66
CA ARG A 140 -52.59 14.87 30.66
C ARG A 140 -52.54 15.61 32.00
N LYS A 141 -53.45 16.58 32.23
CA LYS A 141 -53.56 17.33 33.50
C LYS A 141 -54.16 16.46 34.61
N SER A 142 -53.58 16.56 35.80
CA SER A 142 -54.03 15.87 37.03
C SER A 142 -54.78 16.83 37.97
N LYS A 143 -55.64 16.27 38.82
CA LYS A 143 -56.32 16.99 39.92
C LYS A 143 -55.37 17.44 41.05
N LYS A 144 -54.08 17.05 41.01
CA LYS A 144 -53.06 17.40 42.02
C LYS A 144 -52.03 18.44 41.51
N ASN A 145 -52.49 19.42 40.73
CA ASN A 145 -51.68 20.55 40.23
C ASN A 145 -50.36 20.14 39.52
N PHE A 146 -50.42 19.03 38.79
CA PHE A 146 -49.38 18.60 37.85
C PHE A 146 -50.00 18.20 36.51
N CYS A 147 -49.20 18.19 35.44
CA CYS A 147 -49.55 17.56 34.18
C CYS A 147 -48.38 16.73 33.63
N HIS A 148 -48.69 15.88 32.66
CA HIS A 148 -47.69 15.33 31.75
C HIS A 148 -47.90 15.95 30.37
N ILE A 149 -46.82 16.37 29.71
CA ILE A 149 -46.86 16.97 28.36
C ILE A 149 -45.97 16.10 27.46
N ARG A 150 -46.53 15.55 26.38
CA ARG A 150 -45.81 14.77 25.39
C ARG A 150 -45.54 15.62 24.16
N PHE A 151 -44.27 15.81 23.81
CA PHE A 151 -43.84 16.51 22.60
C PHE A 151 -43.70 15.57 21.40
N VAL A 152 -43.59 16.14 20.19
CA VAL A 152 -43.25 15.39 18.97
C VAL A 152 -41.80 14.90 19.01
N GLU A 153 -40.89 15.79 19.41
CA GLU A 153 -39.43 15.61 19.31
C GLU A 153 -38.78 15.42 20.69
N GLU A 154 -37.70 14.65 20.74
CA GLU A 154 -37.03 14.30 22.00
C GLU A 154 -36.26 15.47 22.62
N PHE A 155 -35.65 16.36 21.81
CA PHE A 155 -34.90 17.51 22.32
C PHE A 155 -35.79 18.62 22.92
N THR A 156 -37.10 18.62 22.62
CA THR A 156 -38.05 19.57 23.22
C THR A 156 -38.17 19.36 24.74
N VAL A 157 -37.96 18.13 25.21
CA VAL A 157 -37.92 17.76 26.63
C VAL A 157 -36.82 18.54 27.37
N ASP A 158 -35.65 18.68 26.76
CA ASP A 158 -34.51 19.40 27.36
C ASP A 158 -34.78 20.92 27.45
N ARG A 159 -35.45 21.49 26.44
CA ARG A 159 -35.94 22.88 26.48
C ARG A 159 -36.99 23.08 27.57
N ALA A 160 -37.93 22.14 27.72
CA ALA A 160 -38.96 22.20 28.76
C ALA A 160 -38.36 22.06 30.17
N LEU A 161 -37.32 21.23 30.34
CA LEU A 161 -36.58 21.07 31.59
C LEU A 161 -35.95 22.40 32.07
N PHE A 162 -35.56 23.28 31.15
CA PHE A 162 -35.06 24.63 31.48
C PHE A 162 -36.08 25.48 32.25
N LEU A 163 -37.39 25.26 32.08
CA LEU A 163 -38.43 25.96 32.85
C LEU A 163 -38.55 25.46 34.30
N SER A 164 -37.83 24.41 34.70
CA SER A 164 -37.80 23.94 36.09
C SER A 164 -37.22 25.02 37.03
N GLY A 165 -37.93 25.28 38.12
CA GLY A 165 -37.60 26.27 39.14
C GLY A 165 -38.28 27.65 38.99
N TYR A 166 -38.81 27.98 37.81
CA TYR A 166 -39.51 29.25 37.55
C TYR A 166 -40.78 29.42 38.40
N ARG A 167 -41.11 30.65 38.79
CA ARG A 167 -42.36 31.02 39.46
C ARG A 167 -43.36 31.61 38.47
N MET A 168 -44.42 30.87 38.17
CA MET A 168 -45.51 31.32 37.30
C MET A 168 -46.53 32.16 38.08
N ARG A 169 -47.01 33.24 37.45
CA ARG A 169 -48.08 34.13 37.93
C ARG A 169 -49.11 34.34 36.83
N LEU A 170 -50.38 34.04 37.11
CA LEU A 170 -51.52 34.27 36.22
C LEU A 170 -51.92 35.76 36.22
N GLY A 171 -51.81 36.40 35.05
CA GLY A 171 -52.10 37.83 34.87
C GLY A 171 -51.51 38.73 35.97
N SER A 172 -52.31 39.70 36.43
CA SER A 172 -51.93 40.65 37.48
C SER A 172 -52.21 40.16 38.91
N SER A 173 -52.80 38.98 39.11
CA SER A 173 -53.16 38.49 40.46
C SER A 173 -51.92 38.17 41.31
N THR A 174 -51.99 38.40 42.62
CA THR A 174 -50.96 38.01 43.60
C THR A 174 -51.40 36.86 44.50
N ASP A 175 -52.60 36.29 44.29
CA ASP A 175 -53.13 35.26 45.17
C ASP A 175 -52.32 33.94 45.11
N LYS A 176 -52.39 33.18 46.19
CA LYS A 176 -51.76 31.86 46.35
C LYS A 176 -52.34 30.82 45.38
N LYS A 177 -53.54 31.04 44.84
CA LYS A 177 -54.19 30.20 43.81
C LYS A 177 -53.72 30.49 42.40
N ASP A 178 -53.27 31.72 42.15
CA ASP A 178 -52.84 32.25 40.86
C ASP A 178 -51.30 32.26 40.69
N THR A 179 -50.56 31.86 41.73
CA THR A 179 -49.10 31.75 41.70
C THR A 179 -48.61 30.35 42.06
N GLY A 180 -47.62 29.85 41.34
CA GLY A 180 -47.05 28.51 41.51
C GLY A 180 -45.56 28.47 41.16
N ARG A 181 -44.83 27.47 41.65
CA ARG A 181 -43.43 27.25 41.27
C ARG A 181 -43.34 25.99 40.41
N LEU A 182 -43.04 26.18 39.13
CA LEU A 182 -42.88 25.11 38.17
C LEU A 182 -41.71 24.21 38.57
N HIS A 183 -41.96 22.91 38.56
CA HIS A 183 -40.93 21.88 38.58
C HIS A 183 -41.16 20.99 37.37
N VAL A 184 -40.27 21.11 36.38
CA VAL A 184 -40.22 20.24 35.21
C VAL A 184 -39.17 19.16 35.46
N ASP A 185 -39.47 17.93 35.09
CA ASP A 185 -38.62 16.73 35.22
C ASP A 185 -39.00 15.71 34.12
N PHE A 186 -38.16 14.68 33.91
CA PHE A 186 -38.43 13.62 32.93
C PHE A 186 -39.58 12.71 33.38
N ALA A 187 -40.48 12.35 32.44
CA ALA A 187 -41.55 11.39 32.71
C ALA A 187 -41.33 10.07 31.97
N GLN A 188 -41.40 8.95 32.71
CA GLN A 188 -41.32 7.61 32.14
C GLN A 188 -42.66 7.20 31.50
N ALA A 189 -42.93 7.70 30.29
CA ALA A 189 -44.10 7.29 29.53
C ALA A 189 -43.90 5.92 28.86
N ARG A 190 -44.89 5.03 29.00
CA ARG A 190 -44.93 3.72 28.32
C ARG A 190 -44.90 3.85 26.80
N ASP A 191 -45.56 4.89 26.28
CA ASP A 191 -45.70 5.17 24.85
C ASP A 191 -44.34 5.55 24.22
N ASP A 192 -43.54 6.34 24.93
CA ASP A 192 -42.16 6.74 24.55
C ASP A 192 -41.22 5.52 24.51
N LEU A 193 -41.23 4.70 25.56
CA LEU A 193 -40.42 3.49 25.66
C LEU A 193 -40.77 2.46 24.56
N TYR A 194 -42.05 2.38 24.17
CA TYR A 194 -42.49 1.52 23.07
C TYR A 194 -42.01 2.04 21.71
N GLU A 195 -42.13 3.34 21.43
CA GLU A 195 -41.60 3.98 20.21
C GLU A 195 -40.08 3.83 20.10
N TRP A 196 -39.36 3.97 21.22
CA TRP A 196 -37.91 3.72 21.27
C TRP A 196 -37.58 2.26 20.97
N GLY A 197 -38.24 1.30 21.64
CA GLY A 197 -38.02 -0.13 21.40
C GLY A 197 -38.37 -0.57 19.97
N CYS A 198 -39.36 0.06 19.34
CA CYS A 198 -39.66 -0.14 17.92
C CYS A 198 -38.53 0.36 17.00
N ARG A 199 -37.99 1.56 17.25
CA ARG A 199 -36.85 2.10 16.49
C ARG A 199 -35.58 1.27 16.66
N GLN A 200 -35.27 0.81 17.88
CA GLN A 200 -34.15 -0.11 18.11
C GLN A 200 -34.30 -1.43 17.33
N ARG A 201 -35.51 -2.00 17.29
CA ARG A 201 -35.79 -3.20 16.47
C ARG A 201 -35.72 -2.95 14.95
N LEU A 202 -35.92 -1.71 14.49
CA LEU A 202 -35.74 -1.34 13.08
C LEU A 202 -34.26 -1.27 12.73
N TYR A 203 -33.46 -0.49 13.48
CA TYR A 203 -32.00 -0.41 13.28
C TYR A 203 -31.34 -1.80 13.38
N ALA A 204 -31.76 -2.65 14.32
CA ALA A 204 -31.25 -4.03 14.44
C ALA A 204 -31.68 -5.00 13.32
N ARG A 205 -32.60 -4.60 12.42
CA ARG A 205 -32.90 -5.30 11.16
C ARG A 205 -32.09 -4.72 10.00
N GLU A 206 -32.04 -3.39 9.92
CA GLU A 206 -31.29 -2.64 8.91
C GLU A 206 -29.78 -2.95 8.99
N GLU A 207 -29.20 -2.97 10.18
CA GLU A 207 -27.79 -3.35 10.39
C GLU A 207 -27.50 -4.79 9.93
N ARG A 208 -28.42 -5.72 10.19
CA ARG A 208 -28.33 -7.10 9.67
C ARG A 208 -28.69 -7.22 8.19
N HIS A 209 -29.24 -6.21 7.56
CA HIS A 209 -29.40 -6.14 6.10
C HIS A 209 -28.12 -5.60 5.47
N ARG A 210 -27.62 -4.48 6.00
CA ARG A 210 -26.36 -3.82 5.62
C ARG A 210 -25.18 -4.79 5.65
N ARG A 211 -24.98 -5.52 6.75
CA ARG A 211 -23.92 -6.54 6.86
C ARG A 211 -24.05 -7.66 5.83
N ARG A 212 -25.25 -8.21 5.59
CA ARG A 212 -25.45 -9.25 4.57
C ARG A 212 -25.17 -8.74 3.15
N MET A 213 -25.62 -7.53 2.81
CA MET A 213 -25.29 -6.90 1.51
C MET A 213 -23.78 -6.67 1.34
N GLU A 214 -23.06 -6.41 2.43
CA GLU A 214 -21.61 -6.20 2.46
C GLU A 214 -20.85 -7.54 2.40
N GLU A 215 -21.31 -8.57 3.10
CA GLU A 215 -20.83 -9.96 3.03
C GLU A 215 -21.05 -10.57 1.63
N ASP A 216 -22.25 -10.44 1.06
CA ASP A 216 -22.58 -10.93 -0.29
C ASP A 216 -21.78 -10.19 -1.39
N ARG A 217 -21.33 -8.95 -1.15
CA ARG A 217 -20.44 -8.21 -2.08
C ARG A 217 -19.01 -8.78 -2.13
N PHE A 218 -18.53 -9.38 -1.04
CA PHE A 218 -17.23 -10.07 -1.01
C PHE A 218 -17.32 -11.55 -1.37
N ARG A 219 -18.52 -12.08 -1.56
CA ARG A 219 -18.74 -13.42 -2.05
C ARG A 219 -18.35 -13.47 -3.54
N PRO A 220 -17.62 -14.50 -4.01
CA PRO A 220 -17.39 -14.68 -5.44
C PRO A 220 -18.74 -14.71 -6.17
N PRO A 221 -18.84 -14.11 -7.38
CA PRO A 221 -20.05 -14.24 -8.19
C PRO A 221 -20.36 -15.73 -8.36
N SER A 222 -21.62 -16.11 -8.16
CA SER A 222 -22.04 -17.49 -8.37
C SER A 222 -21.71 -17.88 -9.81
N PRO A 223 -21.10 -19.07 -10.06
CA PRO A 223 -20.75 -19.49 -11.41
C PRO A 223 -21.94 -19.30 -12.35
N PRO A 224 -21.75 -18.72 -13.54
CA PRO A 224 -22.85 -18.39 -14.44
C PRO A 224 -23.67 -19.66 -14.72
N PRO A 225 -25.03 -19.57 -14.78
CA PRO A 225 -25.87 -20.74 -14.96
C PRO A 225 -25.43 -21.52 -16.20
N ILE A 226 -24.91 -22.73 -16.01
CA ILE A 226 -24.34 -23.48 -17.11
C ILE A 226 -25.49 -23.90 -18.03
N VAL A 227 -25.50 -23.33 -19.24
CA VAL A 227 -26.44 -23.67 -20.29
C VAL A 227 -26.34 -25.18 -20.53
N HIS A 228 -27.45 -25.89 -20.39
CA HIS A 228 -27.49 -27.33 -20.65
C HIS A 228 -27.60 -27.61 -22.16
N TYR A 229 -27.07 -28.73 -22.63
CA TYR A 229 -27.22 -29.11 -24.03
C TYR A 229 -28.70 -29.26 -24.40
N SER A 230 -29.09 -28.60 -25.50
CA SER A 230 -30.29 -28.93 -26.26
C SER A 230 -30.03 -28.60 -27.73
N ASP A 231 -30.79 -29.20 -28.65
CA ASP A 231 -30.57 -28.96 -30.08
C ASP A 231 -30.86 -27.49 -30.50
N HIS A 232 -31.71 -26.79 -29.74
CA HIS A 232 -31.97 -25.35 -29.93
C HIS A 232 -30.78 -24.49 -29.48
N GLU A 233 -30.28 -24.72 -28.25
CA GLU A 233 -29.08 -24.03 -27.76
C GLU A 233 -27.86 -24.37 -28.61
N CYS A 234 -27.73 -25.61 -29.10
CA CYS A 234 -26.65 -26.04 -29.98
C CYS A 234 -26.69 -25.32 -31.33
N SER A 235 -27.89 -25.02 -31.85
CA SER A 235 -28.06 -24.24 -33.08
C SER A 235 -27.64 -22.78 -32.86
N GLN A 236 -28.14 -22.14 -31.80
CA GLN A 236 -27.76 -20.77 -31.44
C GLN A 236 -26.26 -20.64 -31.14
N LEU A 237 -25.67 -21.63 -30.45
CA LEU A 237 -24.25 -21.67 -30.13
C LEU A 237 -23.41 -21.79 -31.41
N GLY A 238 -23.82 -22.64 -32.35
CA GLY A 238 -23.15 -22.79 -33.64
C GLY A 238 -23.14 -21.52 -34.50
N ASP A 239 -24.10 -20.62 -34.32
CA ASP A 239 -24.08 -19.29 -34.96
C ASP A 239 -23.27 -18.26 -34.16
N LYS A 240 -23.37 -18.24 -32.82
CA LYS A 240 -22.52 -17.40 -31.94
C LYS A 240 -21.02 -17.72 -32.06
N ILE A 241 -20.65 -18.96 -32.40
CA ILE A 241 -19.26 -19.34 -32.66
C ILE A 241 -18.75 -18.79 -34.01
N LYS A 242 -19.62 -18.41 -34.96
CA LYS A 242 -19.22 -17.77 -36.22
C LYS A 242 -19.07 -16.25 -36.09
N ASP A 243 -19.77 -15.65 -35.12
CA ASP A 243 -19.66 -14.22 -34.80
C ASP A 243 -18.43 -13.95 -33.93
N GLU A 244 -17.48 -13.19 -34.46
CA GLU A 244 -16.26 -12.75 -33.77
C GLU A 244 -16.55 -12.01 -32.46
N ALA A 245 -17.61 -11.18 -32.41
CA ALA A 245 -17.95 -10.41 -31.22
C ALA A 245 -18.52 -11.28 -30.09
N ALA A 246 -19.15 -12.41 -30.43
CA ALA A 246 -19.72 -13.36 -29.47
C ALA A 246 -18.80 -14.58 -29.19
N PHE A 247 -17.75 -14.79 -30.01
CA PHE A 247 -16.91 -15.98 -29.97
C PHE A 247 -16.31 -16.27 -28.59
N ALA A 248 -15.84 -15.24 -27.88
CA ALA A 248 -15.22 -15.37 -26.57
C ALA A 248 -16.17 -15.95 -25.51
N GLU A 249 -17.45 -15.59 -25.51
CA GLU A 249 -18.45 -16.19 -24.61
C GLU A 249 -18.90 -17.57 -25.12
N ALA A 250 -19.07 -17.71 -26.44
CA ALA A 250 -19.56 -18.93 -27.07
C ALA A 250 -18.59 -20.12 -26.92
N VAL A 251 -17.28 -19.88 -27.07
CA VAL A 251 -16.27 -20.95 -26.97
C VAL A 251 -16.19 -21.54 -25.55
N HIS A 252 -16.47 -20.75 -24.51
CA HIS A 252 -16.57 -21.24 -23.12
C HIS A 252 -17.77 -22.19 -22.93
N VAL A 253 -18.91 -21.92 -23.56
CA VAL A 253 -20.07 -22.82 -23.51
C VAL A 253 -19.78 -24.12 -24.27
N LEU A 254 -19.13 -24.04 -25.44
CA LEU A 254 -18.69 -25.22 -26.20
C LEU A 254 -17.74 -26.09 -25.37
N LEU A 255 -16.71 -25.49 -24.78
CA LEU A 255 -15.75 -26.17 -23.91
C LEU A 255 -16.47 -26.88 -22.76
N THR A 256 -17.35 -26.17 -22.06
CA THR A 256 -18.11 -26.72 -20.92
C THR A 256 -18.97 -27.93 -21.32
N TRP A 257 -19.54 -27.95 -22.53
CA TRP A 257 -20.31 -29.10 -23.04
C TRP A 257 -19.43 -30.29 -23.42
N VAL A 258 -18.24 -30.03 -23.98
CA VAL A 258 -17.25 -31.07 -24.32
C VAL A 258 -16.69 -31.72 -23.05
N GLU A 259 -16.27 -30.93 -22.07
CA GLU A 259 -15.76 -31.40 -20.77
C GLU A 259 -16.79 -32.23 -19.99
N ARG A 260 -18.08 -31.89 -20.12
CA ARG A 260 -19.19 -32.63 -19.49
C ARG A 260 -19.58 -33.93 -20.19
N GLY A 261 -19.06 -34.18 -21.40
CA GLY A 261 -19.43 -35.37 -22.17
C GLY A 261 -20.83 -35.30 -22.79
N GLU A 262 -21.37 -34.10 -23.05
CA GLU A 262 -22.65 -33.93 -23.79
C GLU A 262 -22.53 -34.45 -25.25
N VAL A 263 -21.28 -34.58 -25.75
CA VAL A 263 -20.93 -35.12 -27.07
C VAL A 263 -21.18 -36.63 -27.12
N ASN A 264 -22.06 -37.05 -28.01
CA ASN A 264 -22.43 -38.44 -28.24
C ASN A 264 -22.63 -38.73 -29.73
N ARG A 265 -22.78 -40.01 -30.10
CA ARG A 265 -22.87 -40.46 -31.50
C ARG A 265 -24.05 -39.86 -32.31
N ARG A 266 -25.02 -39.17 -31.69
CA ARG A 266 -26.13 -38.51 -32.40
C ARG A 266 -25.88 -37.02 -32.69
N ASN A 267 -25.16 -36.31 -31.81
CA ASN A 267 -24.88 -34.88 -31.94
C ASN A 267 -23.42 -34.56 -32.29
N ALA A 268 -22.53 -35.55 -32.37
CA ALA A 268 -21.10 -35.37 -32.67
C ALA A 268 -20.82 -34.53 -33.93
N ASN A 269 -21.65 -34.63 -34.97
CA ASN A 269 -21.51 -33.81 -36.19
C ASN A 269 -21.72 -32.31 -35.90
N ASN A 270 -22.68 -31.95 -35.03
CA ASN A 270 -22.92 -30.56 -34.65
C ASN A 270 -21.73 -30.00 -33.86
N PHE A 271 -21.21 -30.78 -32.90
CA PHE A 271 -20.00 -30.44 -32.15
C PHE A 271 -18.78 -30.31 -33.07
N TYR A 272 -18.60 -31.22 -34.04
CA TYR A 272 -17.53 -31.13 -35.03
C TYR A 272 -17.65 -29.85 -35.88
N SER A 273 -18.85 -29.49 -36.35
CA SER A 273 -19.06 -28.22 -37.07
C SER A 273 -18.77 -26.99 -36.21
N MET A 274 -19.11 -27.01 -34.91
CA MET A 274 -18.76 -25.94 -33.97
C MET A 274 -17.24 -25.83 -33.77
N ILE A 275 -16.55 -26.95 -33.54
CA ILE A 275 -15.08 -27.01 -33.39
C ILE A 275 -14.38 -26.58 -34.68
N GLN A 276 -14.90 -26.95 -35.85
CA GLN A 276 -14.41 -26.51 -37.16
C GLN A 276 -14.56 -24.98 -37.33
N SER A 277 -15.66 -24.40 -36.86
CA SER A 277 -15.84 -22.93 -36.82
C SER A 277 -14.86 -22.27 -35.84
N SER A 278 -14.64 -22.82 -34.65
CA SER A 278 -13.59 -22.34 -33.72
C SER A 278 -12.18 -22.41 -34.32
N ASN A 279 -11.85 -23.45 -35.07
CA ASN A 279 -10.59 -23.55 -35.82
C ASN A 279 -10.50 -22.51 -36.98
N SER A 280 -11.61 -21.93 -37.42
CA SER A 280 -11.56 -20.81 -38.37
C SER A 280 -11.11 -19.50 -37.71
N HIS A 281 -11.47 -19.28 -36.44
CA HIS A 281 -10.98 -18.14 -35.67
C HIS A 281 -9.48 -18.18 -35.43
N ILE A 282 -8.85 -19.36 -35.33
CA ILE A 282 -7.39 -19.46 -35.20
C ILE A 282 -6.69 -18.82 -36.42
N ARG A 283 -7.17 -19.11 -37.65
CA ARG A 283 -6.62 -18.47 -38.87
C ARG A 283 -6.91 -16.97 -38.93
N GLN A 284 -8.06 -16.53 -38.44
CA GLN A 284 -8.41 -15.11 -38.36
C GLN A 284 -7.49 -14.37 -37.37
N LEU A 285 -7.29 -14.91 -36.16
CA LEU A 285 -6.41 -14.36 -35.13
C LEU A 285 -4.96 -14.29 -35.61
N MET A 286 -4.46 -15.30 -36.32
CA MET A 286 -3.12 -15.25 -36.94
C MET A 286 -3.02 -14.17 -38.02
N SER A 287 -4.07 -13.99 -38.84
CA SER A 287 -4.12 -12.92 -39.83
C SER A 287 -4.24 -11.52 -39.20
N GLN A 288 -4.87 -11.40 -38.03
CA GLN A 288 -4.96 -10.16 -37.26
C GLN A 288 -3.63 -9.84 -36.56
N LYS A 289 -2.96 -10.85 -35.99
CA LYS A 289 -1.59 -10.74 -35.46
C LYS A 289 -0.65 -10.15 -36.52
N ALA A 290 -0.58 -10.78 -37.70
CA ALA A 290 0.26 -10.33 -38.82
C ALA A 290 -0.14 -8.93 -39.35
N ALA A 291 -1.43 -8.57 -39.29
CA ALA A 291 -1.87 -7.21 -39.62
C ALA A 291 -1.36 -6.17 -38.62
N HIS A 292 -1.46 -6.45 -37.31
CA HIS A 292 -0.99 -5.54 -36.26
C HIS A 292 0.55 -5.45 -36.19
N GLU A 293 1.28 -6.53 -36.47
CA GLU A 293 2.74 -6.51 -36.60
C GLU A 293 3.17 -5.61 -37.78
N LYS A 294 2.46 -5.70 -38.91
CA LYS A 294 2.67 -4.80 -40.05
C LYS A 294 2.28 -3.35 -39.76
N GLU A 295 1.23 -3.10 -38.97
CA GLU A 295 0.85 -1.76 -38.51
C GLU A 295 1.90 -1.18 -37.55
N LEU A 296 2.49 -2.01 -36.69
CA LEU A 296 3.57 -1.65 -35.77
C LEU A 296 4.85 -1.26 -36.53
N GLU A 297 5.30 -2.03 -37.51
CA GLU A 297 6.51 -1.68 -38.27
C GLU A 297 6.28 -0.40 -39.11
N VAL A 298 5.10 -0.26 -39.72
CA VAL A 298 4.69 1.00 -40.39
C VAL A 298 4.57 2.18 -39.40
N ALA A 299 4.44 1.93 -38.08
CA ALA A 299 4.52 2.96 -37.05
C ALA A 299 5.98 3.25 -36.63
N LYS A 300 6.85 2.23 -36.48
CA LYS A 300 8.30 2.41 -36.29
C LYS A 300 8.88 3.31 -37.39
N ASP A 301 8.61 3.00 -38.67
CA ASP A 301 9.08 3.77 -39.84
C ASP A 301 8.63 5.22 -39.87
N LYS A 302 7.38 5.50 -39.47
CA LYS A 302 6.90 6.89 -39.32
C LYS A 302 7.65 7.61 -38.19
N PHE A 303 7.92 6.94 -37.07
CA PHE A 303 8.67 7.50 -35.95
C PHE A 303 10.14 7.78 -36.32
N LYS A 304 10.86 6.79 -36.88
CA LYS A 304 12.22 6.94 -37.45
C LYS A 304 12.32 8.14 -38.39
N THR A 305 11.35 8.28 -39.29
CA THR A 305 11.29 9.37 -40.28
C THR A 305 11.09 10.73 -39.60
N ALA A 306 10.18 10.82 -38.63
CA ALA A 306 9.96 12.05 -37.85
C ALA A 306 11.19 12.44 -37.03
N LEU A 307 11.82 11.48 -36.32
CA LEU A 307 13.03 11.70 -35.53
C LEU A 307 14.22 12.14 -36.40
N SER A 308 14.39 11.53 -37.58
CA SER A 308 15.39 11.95 -38.58
C SER A 308 15.14 13.40 -39.05
N GLY A 309 13.87 13.78 -39.24
CA GLY A 309 13.48 15.16 -39.58
C GLY A 309 13.75 16.17 -38.47
N ILE A 310 13.58 15.77 -37.20
CA ILE A 310 13.91 16.59 -36.02
C ILE A 310 15.44 16.78 -35.91
N LEU A 311 16.22 15.71 -36.09
CA LEU A 311 17.68 15.78 -36.09
C LEU A 311 18.25 16.71 -37.17
N ALA A 312 17.67 16.69 -38.38
CA ALA A 312 18.04 17.62 -39.45
C ALA A 312 17.77 19.10 -39.08
N GLN A 313 16.71 19.39 -38.30
CA GLN A 313 16.46 20.74 -37.78
C GLN A 313 17.49 21.13 -36.70
N PHE A 314 17.83 20.22 -35.79
CA PHE A 314 18.90 20.46 -34.82
C PHE A 314 20.26 20.70 -35.48
N GLU A 315 20.61 19.96 -36.54
CA GLU A 315 21.84 20.19 -37.29
C GLU A 315 21.86 21.57 -37.97
N GLN A 316 20.73 22.04 -38.51
CA GLN A 316 20.61 23.40 -39.05
C GLN A 316 20.77 24.46 -37.95
N ILE A 317 20.15 24.29 -36.78
CA ILE A 317 20.29 25.20 -35.62
C ILE A 317 21.74 25.26 -35.13
N VAL A 318 22.38 24.09 -34.95
CA VAL A 318 23.80 23.97 -34.59
C VAL A 318 24.69 24.60 -35.68
N SER A 319 24.33 24.51 -36.95
CA SER A 319 25.03 25.18 -38.06
C SER A 319 24.91 26.70 -38.03
N VAL A 320 23.75 27.25 -37.62
CA VAL A 320 23.57 28.69 -37.39
C VAL A 320 24.46 29.17 -36.24
N PHE A 321 24.54 28.44 -35.13
CA PHE A 321 25.49 28.76 -34.06
C PHE A 321 26.95 28.66 -34.54
N HIS A 322 27.32 27.63 -35.31
CA HIS A 322 28.63 27.52 -35.97
C HIS A 322 28.95 28.71 -36.89
N ALA A 323 27.97 29.27 -37.60
CA ALA A 323 28.16 30.49 -38.38
C ALA A 323 28.36 31.72 -37.48
N ALA A 324 27.57 31.86 -36.42
CA ALA A 324 27.61 33.01 -35.51
C ALA A 324 28.90 33.12 -34.68
N SER A 325 29.55 31.99 -34.35
CA SER A 325 30.86 32.00 -33.68
C SER A 325 32.05 32.22 -34.62
N LYS A 326 31.87 32.32 -35.94
CA LYS A 326 32.95 32.74 -36.86
C LYS A 326 33.23 34.21 -36.64
N GLN A 327 34.52 34.60 -36.63
CA GLN A 327 34.97 35.95 -36.26
C GLN A 327 34.17 37.09 -36.93
N LYS A 328 33.86 36.93 -38.23
CA LYS A 328 33.07 37.87 -39.05
C LYS A 328 31.68 38.22 -38.49
N ALA A 329 31.10 37.39 -37.65
CA ALA A 329 29.85 37.66 -36.92
C ALA A 329 30.12 37.86 -35.42
N TRP A 330 30.99 37.03 -34.86
CA TRP A 330 31.34 37.01 -33.43
C TRP A 330 31.74 38.38 -32.88
N ASP A 331 32.54 39.13 -33.63
CA ASP A 331 33.06 40.41 -33.16
C ASP A 331 32.02 41.54 -33.08
N HIS A 332 30.86 41.38 -33.72
CA HIS A 332 29.73 42.30 -33.60
C HIS A 332 28.83 42.03 -32.37
N PHE A 333 28.93 40.85 -31.73
CA PHE A 333 28.14 40.53 -30.54
C PHE A 333 28.76 41.06 -29.25
N SER A 334 27.94 41.42 -28.27
CA SER A 334 28.39 41.82 -26.94
C SER A 334 28.96 40.65 -26.13
N LYS A 335 29.77 40.91 -25.10
CA LYS A 335 30.36 39.87 -24.23
C LYS A 335 29.30 38.96 -23.58
N ALA A 336 28.11 39.50 -23.26
CA ALA A 336 26.98 38.73 -22.75
C ALA A 336 26.32 37.87 -23.83
N GLN A 337 26.08 38.43 -25.03
CA GLN A 337 25.52 37.68 -26.17
C GLN A 337 26.43 36.52 -26.59
N ARG A 338 27.76 36.74 -26.61
CA ARG A 338 28.76 35.69 -26.87
C ARG A 338 28.67 34.53 -25.87
N LYS A 339 28.52 34.83 -24.57
CA LYS A 339 28.35 33.81 -23.51
C LYS A 339 27.06 33.00 -23.72
N ASN A 340 25.94 33.66 -24.03
CA ASN A 340 24.67 32.99 -24.27
C ASN A 340 24.73 32.10 -25.51
N LEU A 341 25.37 32.56 -26.60
CA LEU A 341 25.47 31.79 -27.84
C LEU A 341 26.37 30.55 -27.72
N ASP A 342 27.43 30.60 -26.92
CA ASP A 342 28.25 29.43 -26.58
C ASP A 342 27.50 28.43 -25.66
N MET A 343 26.64 28.91 -24.77
CA MET A 343 25.77 28.07 -23.95
C MET A 343 24.68 27.38 -24.79
N TRP A 344 23.94 28.13 -25.61
CA TRP A 344 22.89 27.59 -26.47
C TRP A 344 23.42 26.63 -27.53
N ARG A 345 24.64 26.89 -28.05
CA ARG A 345 25.39 25.93 -28.85
C ARG A 345 25.47 24.58 -28.15
N LYS A 346 26.05 24.54 -26.96
CA LYS A 346 26.38 23.30 -26.25
C LYS A 346 25.12 22.51 -25.94
N GLN A 347 24.08 23.20 -25.46
CA GLN A 347 22.76 22.62 -25.23
C GLN A 347 22.15 22.01 -26.52
N ALA A 348 22.26 22.69 -27.66
CA ALA A 348 21.75 22.17 -28.94
C ALA A 348 22.60 21.00 -29.49
N GLU A 349 23.92 21.03 -29.29
CA GLU A 349 24.84 19.95 -29.67
C GLU A 349 24.62 18.70 -28.77
N GLU A 350 24.40 18.87 -27.47
CA GLU A 350 24.06 17.83 -26.50
C GLU A 350 22.71 17.16 -26.82
N ILE A 351 21.64 17.94 -27.01
CA ILE A 351 20.30 17.42 -27.34
C ILE A 351 20.31 16.67 -28.68
N ARG A 352 20.99 17.21 -29.70
CA ARG A 352 21.17 16.55 -31.00
C ARG A 352 21.90 15.21 -30.85
N ASN A 353 22.98 15.16 -30.07
CA ASN A 353 23.75 13.94 -29.88
C ASN A 353 22.91 12.85 -29.20
N MET A 354 22.14 13.21 -28.16
CA MET A 354 21.22 12.31 -27.46
C MET A 354 20.14 11.73 -28.39
N GLN A 355 19.47 12.56 -29.18
CA GLN A 355 18.46 12.12 -30.15
C GLN A 355 19.06 11.30 -31.31
N ASN A 356 20.33 11.54 -31.65
CA ASN A 356 21.05 10.76 -32.65
C ASN A 356 21.43 9.38 -32.09
N GLU A 357 21.81 9.30 -30.81
CA GLU A 357 22.05 8.04 -30.11
C GLU A 357 20.75 7.21 -29.99
N GLU A 358 19.61 7.85 -29.70
CA GLU A 358 18.27 7.24 -29.74
C GLU A 358 17.95 6.62 -31.11
N LEU A 359 18.10 7.39 -32.21
CA LEU A 359 17.88 6.90 -33.57
C LEU A 359 18.84 5.77 -33.98
N MET A 360 20.10 5.83 -33.53
CA MET A 360 21.09 4.78 -33.79
C MET A 360 20.94 3.55 -32.87
N GLY A 361 20.22 3.69 -31.74
CA GLY A 361 19.77 2.58 -30.92
C GLY A 361 18.72 1.75 -31.64
N ILE A 362 17.63 2.40 -32.07
CA ILE A 362 16.51 1.77 -32.79
C ILE A 362 17.00 1.02 -34.03
N ARG A 363 17.87 1.63 -34.85
CA ARG A 363 18.46 0.96 -36.02
C ARG A 363 19.26 -0.30 -35.67
N ARG A 364 19.99 -0.29 -34.56
CA ARG A 364 20.79 -1.45 -34.12
C ARG A 364 19.91 -2.58 -33.60
N GLU A 365 18.81 -2.24 -32.93
CA GLU A 365 17.80 -3.20 -32.46
C GLU A 365 17.19 -3.93 -33.67
N GLU A 366 16.84 -3.20 -34.73
CA GLU A 366 16.28 -3.76 -35.97
C GLU A 366 17.31 -4.51 -36.84
N GLU A 367 18.56 -4.05 -36.89
CA GLU A 367 19.68 -4.81 -37.50
C GLU A 367 19.93 -6.16 -36.79
N MET A 368 19.42 -6.34 -35.56
CA MET A 368 19.44 -7.61 -34.82
C MET A 368 18.13 -8.41 -34.97
N GLU A 369 16.96 -7.75 -35.05
CA GLU A 369 15.67 -8.40 -35.36
C GLU A 369 15.66 -9.06 -36.76
N MET A 370 16.29 -8.41 -37.77
CA MET A 370 16.31 -8.88 -39.16
C MET A 370 17.22 -10.10 -39.44
N SER A 371 17.86 -10.70 -38.42
CA SER A 371 18.82 -11.81 -38.60
C SER A 371 18.24 -13.21 -38.36
N ASP A 372 16.97 -13.32 -37.95
CA ASP A 372 16.30 -14.59 -37.61
C ASP A 372 15.45 -15.16 -38.77
N ASP A 373 15.14 -14.33 -39.77
CA ASP A 373 14.19 -14.61 -40.88
C ASP A 373 14.66 -15.70 -41.89
N ASP A 374 15.94 -16.11 -41.83
CA ASP A 374 16.55 -17.12 -42.72
C ASP A 374 16.53 -18.55 -42.13
N MET A 375 15.85 -18.79 -41.00
CA MET A 375 15.83 -20.08 -40.28
C MET A 375 14.42 -20.67 -40.00
N GLU A 376 13.36 -20.20 -40.67
CA GLU A 376 12.01 -20.79 -40.54
C GLU A 376 11.86 -22.12 -41.34
N ASP A 377 12.64 -23.15 -40.98
CA ASP A 377 12.32 -24.55 -41.32
C ASP A 377 11.51 -25.20 -40.19
N THR A 378 10.51 -26.01 -40.56
CA THR A 378 9.34 -26.27 -39.70
C THR A 378 9.47 -27.52 -38.84
N HIS A 379 9.87 -27.34 -37.58
CA HIS A 379 9.79 -28.38 -36.54
C HIS A 379 9.27 -27.84 -35.20
N ASP A 380 8.10 -28.33 -34.76
CA ASP A 380 7.54 -28.12 -33.41
C ASP A 380 8.48 -28.71 -32.33
N PRO A 381 8.99 -27.90 -31.37
CA PRO A 381 9.77 -28.39 -30.25
C PRO A 381 8.90 -28.56 -29.00
N ASP A 382 8.05 -29.60 -28.98
CA ASP A 382 7.46 -30.06 -27.72
C ASP A 382 8.50 -30.86 -26.90
N ASP A 383 8.45 -30.72 -25.57
CA ASP A 383 9.32 -31.34 -24.55
C ASP A 383 10.80 -31.61 -24.91
N SER A 384 11.64 -30.57 -24.92
CA SER A 384 13.11 -30.70 -24.93
C SER A 384 13.77 -29.83 -23.86
N GLY A 385 13.96 -30.42 -22.67
CA GLY A 385 14.64 -29.79 -21.54
C GLY A 385 16.15 -29.56 -21.76
N PRO A 386 16.86 -28.89 -20.84
CA PRO A 386 18.27 -28.48 -21.00
C PRO A 386 19.27 -29.63 -21.18
N VAL A 387 18.86 -30.88 -21.00
CA VAL A 387 19.65 -32.07 -21.37
C VAL A 387 19.76 -32.19 -22.88
N ALA A 388 18.67 -31.98 -23.64
CA ALA A 388 18.66 -32.11 -25.09
C ALA A 388 19.57 -31.07 -25.77
N GLN A 389 19.64 -29.84 -25.23
CA GLN A 389 20.56 -28.81 -25.73
C GLN A 389 22.04 -29.17 -25.45
N VAL A 390 22.33 -29.85 -24.35
CA VAL A 390 23.68 -30.37 -24.05
C VAL A 390 24.03 -31.58 -24.92
N GLU A 391 23.07 -32.44 -25.23
CA GLU A 391 23.27 -33.59 -26.13
C GLU A 391 23.45 -33.15 -27.58
N ALA A 392 22.68 -32.18 -28.08
CA ALA A 392 22.86 -31.58 -29.40
C ALA A 392 24.23 -30.89 -29.55
N LEU A 393 24.63 -30.06 -28.59
CA LEU A 393 25.97 -29.43 -28.58
C LEU A 393 27.11 -30.46 -28.49
N LYS A 394 26.85 -31.63 -27.89
CA LYS A 394 27.81 -32.73 -27.85
C LYS A 394 27.88 -33.49 -29.18
N GLU A 395 26.74 -33.77 -29.82
CA GLU A 395 26.70 -34.40 -31.15
C GLU A 395 27.36 -33.50 -32.22
N GLU A 396 27.15 -32.19 -32.13
CA GLU A 396 27.89 -31.20 -32.94
C GLU A 396 29.41 -31.24 -32.64
N ASN A 397 29.82 -31.39 -31.37
CA ASN A 397 31.23 -31.49 -31.01
C ASN A 397 31.88 -32.79 -31.54
N ASP A 398 31.21 -33.93 -31.37
CA ASP A 398 31.65 -35.24 -31.87
C ASP A 398 31.72 -35.24 -33.42
N SER A 399 30.77 -34.57 -34.09
CA SER A 399 30.77 -34.34 -35.54
C SER A 399 31.94 -33.46 -36.01
N LEU A 400 32.18 -32.32 -35.35
CA LEU A 400 33.33 -31.44 -35.64
C LEU A 400 34.67 -32.15 -35.39
N CYS A 401 34.78 -32.98 -34.36
CA CYS A 401 35.96 -33.84 -34.15
C CYS A 401 36.17 -34.82 -35.30
N CYS A 402 35.12 -35.50 -35.78
CA CYS A 402 35.21 -36.40 -36.93
C CYS A 402 35.63 -35.66 -38.21
N GLN A 403 35.12 -34.44 -38.41
CA GLN A 403 35.46 -33.60 -39.57
C GLN A 403 36.91 -33.08 -39.50
N LEU A 404 37.41 -32.72 -38.31
CA LEU A 404 38.81 -32.33 -38.11
C LEU A 404 39.78 -33.49 -38.34
N ASP A 405 39.47 -34.70 -37.86
CA ASP A 405 40.32 -35.87 -38.14
C ASP A 405 40.21 -36.33 -39.61
N ALA A 406 39.09 -36.09 -40.31
CA ALA A 406 39.00 -36.27 -41.76
C ALA A 406 39.98 -35.34 -42.51
N TYR A 407 39.95 -34.02 -42.24
CA TYR A 407 40.91 -33.07 -42.83
C TYR A 407 42.35 -33.38 -42.43
N ARG A 408 42.58 -33.90 -41.22
CA ARG A 408 43.91 -34.32 -40.75
C ARG A 408 44.46 -35.49 -41.57
N ASN A 409 43.63 -36.50 -41.82
CA ASN A 409 43.96 -37.63 -42.68
C ASN A 409 44.20 -37.19 -44.14
N GLU A 410 43.41 -36.25 -44.65
CA GLU A 410 43.60 -35.68 -46.00
C GLU A 410 44.93 -34.91 -46.11
N VAL A 411 45.28 -34.09 -45.12
CA VAL A 411 46.58 -33.39 -45.04
C VAL A 411 47.75 -34.38 -44.92
N GLU A 412 47.57 -35.50 -44.24
CA GLU A 412 48.58 -36.56 -44.13
C GLU A 412 48.74 -37.35 -45.44
N LEU A 413 47.64 -37.58 -46.17
CA LEU A 413 47.64 -38.15 -47.52
C LEU A 413 48.35 -37.24 -48.52
N LEU A 414 48.03 -35.94 -48.54
CA LEU A 414 48.67 -34.94 -49.40
C LEU A 414 50.18 -34.82 -49.15
N LYS A 415 50.62 -34.92 -47.88
CA LYS A 415 52.06 -35.02 -47.55
C LYS A 415 52.69 -36.29 -48.10
N GLN A 416 52.01 -37.43 -48.02
CA GLN A 416 52.51 -38.69 -48.55
C GLN A 416 52.56 -38.70 -50.09
N GLU A 417 51.67 -37.98 -50.75
CA GLU A 417 51.66 -37.82 -52.21
C GLU A 417 52.77 -36.87 -52.68
N GLN A 418 52.98 -35.73 -52.01
CA GLN A 418 54.16 -34.88 -52.24
C GLN A 418 55.48 -35.65 -52.03
N GLY A 419 55.54 -36.53 -51.01
CA GLY A 419 56.71 -37.36 -50.74
C GLY A 419 57.03 -38.41 -51.82
N LYS A 420 56.05 -38.85 -52.61
CA LYS A 420 56.25 -39.84 -53.69
C LYS A 420 56.68 -39.22 -55.02
N ASN A 421 56.33 -37.95 -55.27
CA ASN A 421 56.58 -37.28 -56.55
C ASN A 421 58.02 -36.73 -56.72
N GLN A 422 58.91 -36.89 -55.74
CA GLN A 422 60.29 -36.35 -55.82
C GLN A 422 61.34 -37.31 -56.42
N GLU A 423 61.07 -38.60 -56.60
CA GLU A 423 62.15 -39.56 -56.89
C GLU A 423 62.49 -39.72 -58.39
N HIS A 424 61.63 -39.30 -59.33
CA HIS A 424 61.73 -39.71 -60.76
C HIS A 424 61.49 -38.63 -61.86
N THR A 425 62.03 -37.40 -61.72
CA THR A 425 62.28 -36.55 -62.92
C THR A 425 63.44 -35.55 -62.74
N PRO A 426 64.32 -35.35 -63.75
CA PRO A 426 65.27 -34.23 -63.79
C PRO A 426 64.57 -32.87 -64.03
N PRO A 427 65.21 -31.73 -63.68
CA PRO A 427 64.51 -30.46 -63.52
C PRO A 427 64.27 -29.70 -64.83
N GLN A 428 63.04 -29.17 -64.97
CA GLN A 428 62.78 -27.93 -65.69
C GLN A 428 62.25 -26.90 -64.70
N HIS A 429 63.06 -25.90 -64.35
CA HIS A 429 62.59 -24.74 -63.60
C HIS A 429 61.50 -24.01 -64.39
N SER A 430 60.37 -23.71 -63.73
CA SER A 430 59.32 -22.85 -64.25
C SER A 430 58.74 -21.98 -63.13
N GLU A 431 58.12 -20.86 -63.51
CA GLU A 431 57.75 -19.77 -62.60
C GLU A 431 56.66 -20.16 -61.59
N GLU A 432 55.84 -21.17 -61.90
CA GLU A 432 54.78 -21.67 -61.02
C GLU A 432 55.28 -22.07 -59.62
N ASP A 433 56.44 -22.72 -59.50
CA ASP A 433 56.94 -23.16 -58.19
C ASP A 433 57.35 -21.97 -57.32
N THR A 434 57.81 -20.89 -57.94
CA THR A 434 58.08 -19.61 -57.25
C THR A 434 56.78 -19.00 -56.73
N ILE A 435 55.70 -19.09 -57.51
CA ILE A 435 54.37 -18.56 -57.14
C ILE A 435 53.74 -19.43 -56.05
N ARG A 436 53.79 -20.76 -56.17
CA ARG A 436 53.33 -21.71 -55.14
C ARG A 436 54.09 -21.52 -53.82
N GLN A 437 55.41 -21.35 -53.89
CA GLN A 437 56.24 -21.07 -52.72
C GLN A 437 55.89 -19.73 -52.07
N GLN A 438 55.64 -18.67 -52.86
CA GLN A 438 55.18 -17.38 -52.35
C GLN A 438 53.80 -17.50 -51.67
N GLN A 439 52.83 -18.17 -52.30
CA GLN A 439 51.51 -18.42 -51.70
C GLN A 439 51.61 -19.21 -50.39
N LEU A 440 52.45 -20.26 -50.35
CA LEU A 440 52.76 -21.00 -49.12
C LEU A 440 53.36 -20.12 -48.02
N THR A 441 54.32 -19.26 -48.35
CA THR A 441 54.88 -18.32 -47.35
C THR A 441 53.86 -17.30 -46.86
N PHE A 442 52.95 -16.82 -47.71
CA PHE A 442 51.89 -15.89 -47.32
C PHE A 442 50.85 -16.56 -46.40
N LEU A 443 50.42 -17.78 -46.74
CA LEU A 443 49.55 -18.60 -45.87
C LEU A 443 50.22 -18.92 -44.54
N GLN A 444 51.50 -19.31 -44.54
CA GLN A 444 52.27 -19.58 -43.33
C GLN A 444 52.41 -18.33 -42.44
N GLN A 445 52.63 -17.15 -43.05
CA GLN A 445 52.70 -15.87 -42.34
C GLN A 445 51.34 -15.43 -41.78
N ALA A 446 50.25 -15.63 -42.51
CA ALA A 446 48.89 -15.38 -42.05
C ALA A 446 48.51 -16.30 -40.87
N LEU A 447 48.86 -17.59 -40.95
CA LEU A 447 48.57 -18.57 -39.90
C LEU A 447 49.40 -18.33 -38.65
N GLN A 448 50.68 -17.94 -38.77
CA GLN A 448 51.47 -17.42 -37.64
C GLN A 448 50.87 -16.14 -37.03
N GLY A 449 50.36 -15.23 -37.87
CA GLY A 449 49.64 -14.03 -37.43
C GLY A 449 48.42 -14.37 -36.58
N MET A 450 47.56 -15.28 -37.06
CA MET A 450 46.38 -15.76 -36.34
C MET A 450 46.75 -16.51 -35.04
N GLN A 451 47.78 -17.37 -35.07
CA GLN A 451 48.28 -18.05 -33.87
C GLN A 451 48.77 -17.05 -32.81
N LYS A 452 49.44 -15.97 -33.23
CA LYS A 452 49.87 -14.88 -32.34
C LYS A 452 48.71 -14.05 -31.81
N GLN A 453 47.67 -13.82 -32.62
CA GLN A 453 46.42 -13.16 -32.20
C GLN A 453 45.70 -13.98 -31.12
N LEU A 454 45.57 -15.30 -31.30
CA LEU A 454 44.96 -16.21 -30.34
C LEU A 454 45.75 -16.32 -29.03
N LEU A 455 47.09 -16.37 -29.10
CA LEU A 455 47.93 -16.31 -27.90
C LEU A 455 47.76 -14.99 -27.13
N LYS A 456 47.67 -13.85 -27.83
CA LYS A 456 47.42 -12.54 -27.21
C LYS A 456 46.04 -12.48 -26.53
N MET A 457 44.99 -12.94 -27.21
CA MET A 457 43.65 -13.06 -26.62
C MET A 457 43.63 -13.96 -25.37
N ARG A 458 44.39 -15.06 -25.37
CA ARG A 458 44.48 -15.96 -24.22
C ARG A 458 45.15 -15.30 -23.01
N GLU A 459 46.22 -14.53 -23.22
CA GLU A 459 46.87 -13.79 -22.13
C GLU A 459 45.98 -12.66 -21.61
N GLU A 460 45.25 -11.96 -22.49
CA GLU A 460 44.28 -10.91 -22.12
C GLU A 460 43.09 -11.44 -21.31
N MET A 461 42.57 -12.62 -21.68
CA MET A 461 41.51 -13.29 -20.90
C MET A 461 42.01 -13.73 -19.51
N LYS A 462 43.21 -14.30 -19.44
CA LYS A 462 43.86 -14.69 -18.18
C LYS A 462 44.20 -13.48 -17.30
N GLN A 463 44.55 -12.34 -17.89
CA GLN A 463 44.74 -11.09 -17.15
C GLN A 463 43.41 -10.60 -16.55
N ARG A 464 42.31 -10.62 -17.32
CA ARG A 464 40.97 -10.28 -16.82
C ARG A 464 40.49 -11.21 -15.71
N GLU A 465 40.82 -12.51 -15.80
CA GLU A 465 40.52 -13.50 -14.77
C GLU A 465 41.24 -13.16 -13.44
N ALA A 466 42.53 -12.82 -13.49
CA ALA A 466 43.30 -12.37 -12.33
C ALA A 466 42.84 -11.01 -11.78
N GLU A 467 42.44 -10.07 -12.65
CA GLU A 467 41.85 -8.79 -12.24
C GLU A 467 40.49 -8.98 -11.55
N LEU A 468 39.67 -9.95 -12.00
CA LEU A 468 38.41 -10.32 -11.37
C LEU A 468 38.62 -11.01 -10.02
N GLU A 469 39.54 -11.98 -9.93
CA GLU A 469 39.90 -12.65 -8.66
C GLU A 469 40.39 -11.63 -7.62
N LYS A 470 41.25 -10.69 -8.04
CA LYS A 470 41.67 -9.58 -7.18
C LYS A 470 40.48 -8.71 -6.76
N SER A 471 39.58 -8.34 -7.67
CA SER A 471 38.39 -7.54 -7.35
C SER A 471 37.47 -8.24 -6.34
N VAL A 472 37.35 -9.57 -6.41
CA VAL A 472 36.63 -10.38 -5.42
C VAL A 472 37.34 -10.38 -4.06
N ALA A 473 38.67 -10.49 -4.02
CA ALA A 473 39.44 -10.39 -2.78
C ALA A 473 39.37 -8.98 -2.14
N ASP A 474 39.53 -7.93 -2.94
CA ASP A 474 39.39 -6.52 -2.52
C ASP A 474 37.97 -6.28 -1.97
N LYS A 475 36.92 -6.83 -2.61
CA LYS A 475 35.53 -6.81 -2.11
C LYS A 475 35.38 -7.52 -0.76
N GLN A 476 35.87 -8.75 -0.62
CA GLN A 476 35.78 -9.52 0.64
C GLN A 476 36.51 -8.81 1.79
N GLN A 477 37.64 -8.16 1.50
CA GLN A 477 38.35 -7.33 2.47
C GLN A 477 37.50 -6.11 2.87
N LEU A 478 36.83 -5.46 1.92
CA LEU A 478 35.96 -4.31 2.19
C LEU A 478 34.72 -4.71 3.01
N GLU A 479 34.08 -5.84 2.70
CA GLU A 479 32.97 -6.41 3.47
C GLU A 479 33.42 -6.75 4.91
N SER A 480 34.63 -7.29 5.08
CA SER A 480 35.23 -7.55 6.39
C SER A 480 35.51 -6.27 7.19
N GLN A 481 35.99 -5.20 6.53
CA GLN A 481 36.18 -3.90 7.17
C GLN A 481 34.84 -3.26 7.56
N VAL A 482 33.82 -3.32 6.70
CA VAL A 482 32.47 -2.83 7.01
C VAL A 482 31.86 -3.58 8.19
N GLN A 483 32.02 -4.91 8.25
CA GLN A 483 31.54 -5.72 9.38
C GLN A 483 32.29 -5.37 10.68
N SER A 484 33.62 -5.22 10.65
CA SER A 484 34.41 -4.79 11.81
C SER A 484 34.04 -3.39 12.30
N LEU A 485 33.78 -2.44 11.38
CA LEU A 485 33.28 -1.11 11.72
C LEU A 485 31.86 -1.15 12.30
N LYS A 486 30.99 -2.04 11.80
CA LYS A 486 29.62 -2.26 12.32
C LYS A 486 29.67 -2.82 13.75
N GLU A 487 30.53 -3.80 14.02
CA GLU A 487 30.75 -4.35 15.36
C GLU A 487 31.39 -3.33 16.32
N GLY A 488 32.35 -2.54 15.85
CA GLY A 488 32.93 -1.42 16.60
C GLY A 488 31.89 -0.35 16.95
N LEU A 489 30.98 -0.04 16.02
CA LEU A 489 29.87 0.90 16.23
C LEU A 489 28.86 0.37 17.26
N GLU A 490 28.49 -0.92 17.20
CA GLU A 490 27.63 -1.55 18.21
C GLU A 490 28.30 -1.60 19.59
N SER A 491 29.61 -1.86 19.65
CA SER A 491 30.38 -1.75 20.90
C SER A 491 30.36 -0.31 21.46
N LEU A 492 30.48 0.69 20.59
CA LEU A 492 30.45 2.11 20.98
C LEU A 492 29.05 2.53 21.49
N LYS A 493 27.97 2.08 20.82
CA LYS A 493 26.58 2.25 21.27
C LYS A 493 26.34 1.58 22.63
N LYS A 494 26.83 0.36 22.82
CA LYS A 494 26.67 -0.39 24.07
C LYS A 494 27.41 0.23 25.26
N THR A 495 28.33 1.17 25.00
CA THR A 495 29.13 1.91 26.00
C THR A 495 28.53 3.28 26.36
N ARG A 496 27.39 3.69 25.75
CA ARG A 496 26.82 5.04 25.88
C ARG A 496 25.29 4.96 25.65
N THR A 497 24.40 5.03 26.64
CA THR A 497 24.21 6.02 27.74
C THR A 497 23.09 5.51 28.69
N PRO A 498 22.73 6.18 29.82
CA PRO A 498 23.40 7.28 30.55
C PRO A 498 23.50 7.08 32.09
N GLN A 499 24.25 7.96 32.75
CA GLN A 499 23.97 8.45 34.11
C GLN A 499 24.11 9.99 34.10
N LEU A 500 23.40 10.71 34.97
CA LEU A 500 23.41 12.19 35.02
C LEU A 500 24.49 12.72 35.97
N GLU A 501 25.14 13.86 35.65
CA GLU A 501 24.87 15.17 36.30
C GLU A 501 25.74 16.36 35.78
N THR A 502 25.21 17.58 35.99
CA THR A 502 25.84 18.93 36.14
C THR A 502 26.89 19.53 35.17
N SER A 503 26.51 20.69 34.59
CA SER A 503 27.20 22.01 34.39
C SER A 503 28.48 22.37 35.19
N PRO A 504 29.20 23.52 34.93
CA PRO A 504 29.11 24.54 33.83
C PRO A 504 30.47 25.13 33.28
N ARG A 505 30.41 25.95 32.19
CA ARG A 505 31.30 27.12 31.85
C ARG A 505 32.82 26.88 31.53
N ASP A 506 33.61 27.74 30.86
CA ASP A 506 33.40 29.05 30.15
C ASP A 506 34.50 29.39 29.08
N ASP A 507 34.26 30.44 28.27
CA ASP A 507 35.21 31.44 27.69
C ASP A 507 36.12 31.19 26.42
N ARG A 508 36.26 32.27 25.60
CA ARG A 508 37.12 32.58 24.41
C ARG A 508 37.03 31.73 23.11
N GLY A 509 36.98 32.31 21.89
CA GLY A 509 36.83 33.73 21.47
C GLY A 509 37.17 33.98 19.97
N GLY A 510 36.66 35.09 19.37
CA GLY A 510 36.87 35.53 17.96
C GLY A 510 35.65 35.29 17.05
N GLU A 511 34.83 36.28 16.63
CA GLU A 511 35.07 37.39 15.65
C GLU A 511 35.09 36.85 14.20
N GLU A 512 34.08 37.02 13.31
CA GLU A 512 33.50 38.20 12.61
C GLU A 512 33.40 37.78 11.11
N SER A 513 32.59 38.32 10.17
CA SER A 513 31.39 39.18 10.16
C SER A 513 30.77 39.18 8.72
N ALA A 514 29.59 39.82 8.56
CA ALA A 514 28.81 40.06 7.31
C ALA A 514 28.00 38.85 6.75
N ASP A 515 26.71 38.95 6.36
CA ASP A 515 25.92 39.97 5.61
C ASP A 515 26.29 40.04 4.11
N GLN A 516 25.38 40.19 3.14
CA GLN A 516 23.90 40.25 3.07
C GLN A 516 23.47 39.73 1.66
N GLU A 517 22.21 39.60 1.23
CA GLU A 517 20.94 40.19 1.71
C GLU A 517 19.76 39.15 1.63
N ALA A 518 18.51 39.62 1.56
CA ALA A 518 17.27 38.88 1.75
C ALA A 518 16.24 39.09 0.61
N THR A 519 15.24 38.20 0.50
CA THR A 519 13.86 38.59 0.09
C THR A 519 12.81 37.63 0.71
N ALA A 520 11.75 38.22 1.29
CA ALA A 520 10.56 37.62 1.92
C ALA A 520 9.60 36.93 0.90
N LEU A 521 8.55 36.13 1.23
CA LEU A 521 7.92 35.49 2.42
C LEU A 521 7.03 34.32 1.84
N GLU A 522 6.28 33.43 2.52
CA GLU A 522 5.81 33.17 3.90
C GLU A 522 6.33 31.78 4.41
N VAL A 523 6.11 31.19 5.60
CA VAL A 523 5.02 31.20 6.63
C VAL A 523 3.75 30.45 6.11
N VAL A 524 2.93 29.67 6.84
CA VAL A 524 2.56 29.46 8.27
C VAL A 524 2.95 28.07 8.82
N SER A 525 3.07 27.95 10.16
CA SER A 525 3.56 26.77 10.90
C SER A 525 2.52 25.66 11.17
N CYS A 526 3.02 24.44 11.42
CA CYS A 526 2.30 23.36 12.12
C CYS A 526 2.19 23.62 13.64
N SER A 527 1.46 22.75 14.35
CA SER A 527 1.43 22.64 15.83
C SER A 527 1.34 21.16 16.25
N GLN A 528 1.82 20.82 17.45
CA GLN A 528 2.03 19.44 17.92
C GLN A 528 1.07 19.02 19.06
N GLU A 529 1.35 17.85 19.65
CA GLU A 529 0.82 17.23 20.89
C GLU A 529 -0.40 16.31 20.68
N LYS A 530 -0.30 14.98 20.93
CA LYS A 530 -0.12 14.21 22.19
C LYS A 530 -1.37 14.24 23.10
N GLU A 531 -1.82 13.15 23.75
CA GLU A 531 -1.50 11.70 23.68
C GLU A 531 -2.52 10.90 24.54
N SER A 532 -3.13 9.82 24.03
CA SER A 532 -3.67 8.65 24.81
C SER A 532 -4.49 7.67 23.95
N LEU A 533 -4.74 6.46 24.47
CA LEU A 533 -5.29 5.26 23.81
C LEU A 533 -6.13 4.44 24.83
N PRO A 534 -6.94 3.43 24.43
CA PRO A 534 -7.78 3.25 23.23
C PRO A 534 -9.26 2.93 23.69
N PRO A 535 -10.17 2.13 23.06
CA PRO A 535 -10.00 0.92 22.22
C PRO A 535 -10.56 0.98 20.77
N GLU A 536 -9.86 0.26 19.88
CA GLU A 536 -10.34 -0.49 18.71
C GLU A 536 -11.48 0.07 17.82
N LYS A 537 -11.08 0.56 16.63
CA LYS A 537 -11.85 0.38 15.38
C LYS A 537 -10.91 -0.02 14.24
N ILE A 538 -11.40 -0.79 13.28
CA ILE A 538 -10.73 -1.08 12.01
C ILE A 538 -10.61 0.23 11.22
N PRO A 539 -9.41 0.69 10.82
CA PRO A 539 -9.27 1.96 10.11
C PRO A 539 -9.66 1.88 8.62
N SER A 540 -10.01 3.03 8.05
CA SER A 540 -10.46 3.21 6.65
C SER A 540 -9.35 3.56 5.66
N SER A 541 -8.08 3.53 6.07
CA SER A 541 -6.90 3.78 5.25
C SER A 541 -6.17 2.46 4.98
N PRO A 542 -5.61 2.18 3.79
CA PRO A 542 -4.84 0.95 3.56
C PRO A 542 -3.56 0.87 4.39
N VAL A 543 -3.15 1.96 5.06
CA VAL A 543 -2.09 2.04 6.07
C VAL A 543 -2.69 2.52 7.40
N TYR A 544 -2.49 1.76 8.48
CA TYR A 544 -3.15 1.90 9.78
C TYR A 544 -2.30 2.59 10.85
N SER A 545 -1.00 2.79 10.62
CA SER A 545 -0.10 3.49 11.55
C SER A 545 1.09 4.13 10.84
N GLU A 546 1.73 5.09 11.48
CA GLU A 546 3.00 5.68 11.03
C GLU A 546 4.10 4.62 10.87
N ARG A 547 4.15 3.60 11.75
CA ARG A 547 5.06 2.45 11.60
C ARG A 547 4.77 1.65 10.34
N GLU A 548 3.51 1.41 9.98
CA GLU A 548 3.19 0.78 8.69
C GLU A 548 3.58 1.67 7.50
N ALA A 549 3.43 3.01 7.59
CA ALA A 549 3.86 3.93 6.54
C ALA A 549 5.38 3.89 6.33
N LEU A 550 6.16 3.88 7.42
CA LEU A 550 7.62 3.71 7.38
C LEU A 550 8.02 2.36 6.79
N LEU A 551 7.34 1.27 7.15
CA LEU A 551 7.56 -0.05 6.57
C LEU A 551 7.26 -0.08 5.07
N VAL A 552 6.16 0.54 4.62
CA VAL A 552 5.86 0.68 3.18
C VAL A 552 6.97 1.43 2.46
N GLY A 553 7.50 2.51 3.03
CA GLY A 553 8.64 3.24 2.48
C GLY A 553 9.90 2.36 2.34
N ILE A 554 10.27 1.66 3.42
CA ILE A 554 11.47 0.79 3.46
C ILE A 554 11.34 -0.40 2.51
N ILE A 555 10.16 -1.02 2.41
CA ILE A 555 9.95 -2.14 1.47
C ILE A 555 9.86 -1.64 0.03
N SER A 556 9.36 -0.43 -0.21
CA SER A 556 9.38 0.18 -1.55
C SER A 556 10.79 0.42 -2.06
N THR A 557 11.68 0.99 -1.24
CA THR A 557 13.08 1.22 -1.65
C THR A 557 13.86 -0.09 -1.80
N PHE A 558 13.63 -1.08 -0.93
CA PHE A 558 14.20 -2.42 -1.06
C PHE A 558 13.75 -3.15 -2.34
N LEU A 559 12.44 -3.19 -2.62
CA LEU A 559 11.93 -3.89 -3.80
C LEU A 559 12.20 -3.14 -5.11
N HIS A 560 12.39 -1.81 -5.08
CA HIS A 560 12.76 -1.05 -6.26
C HIS A 560 14.16 -1.43 -6.81
N VAL A 561 15.11 -1.80 -5.94
CA VAL A 561 16.44 -2.30 -6.35
C VAL A 561 16.48 -3.81 -6.63
N HIS A 562 15.34 -4.49 -6.62
CA HIS A 562 15.22 -5.94 -6.88
C HIS A 562 14.31 -6.20 -8.09
N PRO A 563 14.82 -6.11 -9.34
CA PRO A 563 14.01 -6.18 -10.56
C PRO A 563 13.25 -7.51 -10.74
N PHE A 564 13.78 -8.61 -10.19
CA PHE A 564 13.15 -9.92 -10.21
C PHE A 564 12.22 -10.19 -9.01
N GLY A 565 11.97 -9.18 -8.17
CA GLY A 565 11.25 -9.29 -6.91
C GLY A 565 12.02 -10.03 -5.81
N ALA A 566 11.43 -10.12 -4.62
CA ALA A 566 11.99 -10.84 -3.48
C ALA A 566 10.92 -11.72 -2.80
N SER A 567 11.33 -12.87 -2.25
CA SER A 567 10.46 -13.70 -1.41
C SER A 567 10.11 -12.99 -0.10
N ILE A 568 9.00 -13.38 0.53
CA ILE A 568 8.54 -12.74 1.78
C ILE A 568 9.52 -13.00 2.93
N GLU A 569 10.21 -14.14 2.91
CA GLU A 569 11.29 -14.52 3.80
C GLU A 569 12.50 -13.61 3.63
N TYR A 570 12.90 -13.29 2.39
CA TYR A 570 14.03 -12.40 2.12
C TYR A 570 13.71 -10.95 2.53
N ILE A 571 12.54 -10.42 2.18
CA ILE A 571 12.05 -9.10 2.64
C ILE A 571 12.03 -9.04 4.17
N PHE A 572 11.52 -10.09 4.82
CA PHE A 572 11.52 -10.19 6.28
C PHE A 572 12.94 -10.20 6.88
N SER A 573 13.88 -10.94 6.29
CA SER A 573 15.28 -11.00 6.76
C SER A 573 16.02 -9.65 6.67
N TYR A 574 15.68 -8.82 5.68
CA TYR A 574 16.18 -7.45 5.55
C TYR A 574 15.55 -6.54 6.62
N LEU A 575 14.23 -6.59 6.76
CA LEU A 575 13.49 -5.81 7.75
C LEU A 575 13.88 -6.13 9.21
N GLN A 576 14.19 -7.40 9.50
CA GLN A 576 14.60 -7.86 10.84
C GLN A 576 15.93 -7.22 11.31
N GLN A 577 16.78 -6.77 10.38
CA GLN A 577 18.01 -6.01 10.70
C GLN A 577 17.73 -4.55 11.08
N LEU A 578 16.51 -4.05 10.83
CA LEU A 578 16.09 -2.66 11.07
C LEU A 578 15.11 -2.54 12.24
N ASP A 579 14.18 -3.49 12.41
CA ASP A 579 13.30 -3.59 13.58
C ASP A 579 13.03 -5.07 13.94
N THR A 580 13.48 -5.46 15.14
CA THR A 580 13.38 -6.83 15.67
C THR A 580 11.96 -7.24 16.09
N LYS A 581 10.98 -6.33 16.04
CA LYS A 581 9.56 -6.56 16.41
C LYS A 581 8.65 -6.79 15.19
N ILE A 582 9.21 -7.06 14.02
CA ILE A 582 8.45 -7.40 12.81
C ILE A 582 8.16 -8.91 12.80
N ASN A 583 7.06 -9.31 12.16
CA ASN A 583 6.71 -10.70 11.88
C ASN A 583 6.42 -10.85 10.37
N THR A 584 6.91 -11.90 9.74
CA THR A 584 6.67 -12.26 8.33
C THR A 584 5.19 -12.18 7.95
N GLY A 585 4.28 -12.62 8.83
CA GLY A 585 2.83 -12.52 8.60
C GLY A 585 2.28 -11.09 8.57
N GLN A 586 2.88 -10.16 9.33
CA GLN A 586 2.52 -8.73 9.28
C GLN A 586 2.99 -8.10 7.96
N VAL A 587 4.20 -8.45 7.49
CA VAL A 587 4.75 -7.99 6.20
C VAL A 587 3.84 -8.46 5.06
N GLY A 588 3.45 -9.73 5.03
CA GLY A 588 2.56 -10.28 4.01
C GLY A 588 1.18 -9.63 4.00
N ALA A 589 0.60 -9.39 5.18
CA ALA A 589 -0.68 -8.68 5.30
C ALA A 589 -0.61 -7.22 4.84
N LEU A 590 0.50 -6.52 5.13
CA LEU A 590 0.72 -5.13 4.72
C LEU A 590 0.90 -5.01 3.19
N LEU A 591 1.68 -5.92 2.57
CA LEU A 591 1.86 -5.95 1.12
C LEU A 591 0.56 -6.33 0.40
N GLY A 592 -0.19 -7.32 0.89
CA GLY A 592 -1.49 -7.71 0.35
C GLY A 592 -2.58 -6.63 0.46
N ARG A 593 -2.43 -5.66 1.37
CA ARG A 593 -3.31 -4.48 1.49
C ARG A 593 -3.01 -3.37 0.48
N LEU A 594 -1.92 -3.46 -0.28
CA LEU A 594 -1.41 -2.40 -1.16
C LEU A 594 -1.14 -2.89 -2.61
N PRO A 595 -2.15 -3.47 -3.30
CA PRO A 595 -1.97 -4.10 -4.62
C PRO A 595 -1.55 -3.13 -5.74
N CYS A 596 -1.77 -1.82 -5.57
CA CYS A 596 -1.33 -0.78 -6.51
C CYS A 596 0.14 -0.36 -6.28
N THR A 597 0.78 -0.84 -5.22
CA THR A 597 2.17 -0.53 -4.85
C THR A 597 3.05 -1.77 -4.92
N PHE A 598 2.51 -2.93 -4.53
CA PHE A 598 3.20 -4.21 -4.52
C PHE A 598 2.36 -5.30 -5.18
N ARG A 599 2.96 -6.04 -6.11
CA ARG A 599 2.34 -7.21 -6.77
C ARG A 599 3.04 -8.49 -6.30
N GLN A 600 2.28 -9.52 -5.97
CA GLN A 600 2.83 -10.87 -5.79
C GLN A 600 2.79 -11.62 -7.13
N GLU A 601 3.93 -12.17 -7.53
CA GLU A 601 4.10 -12.96 -8.75
C GLU A 601 4.66 -14.35 -8.41
N LEU A 602 4.34 -15.33 -9.25
CA LEU A 602 4.87 -16.68 -9.18
C LEU A 602 6.03 -16.80 -10.17
N THR A 603 7.26 -16.79 -9.67
CA THR A 603 8.45 -16.96 -10.49
C THR A 603 8.90 -18.42 -10.46
N ARG A 604 9.04 -19.07 -11.63
CA ARG A 604 9.61 -20.42 -11.73
C ARG A 604 11.13 -20.33 -11.55
N VAL A 605 11.68 -21.08 -10.60
CA VAL A 605 13.13 -21.16 -10.32
C VAL A 605 13.56 -22.62 -10.38
N GLY A 606 14.04 -23.04 -11.55
CA GLY A 606 14.24 -24.46 -11.85
C GLY A 606 12.94 -25.25 -11.65
N ALA A 607 12.97 -26.26 -10.78
CA ALA A 607 11.84 -27.13 -10.49
C ALA A 607 10.84 -26.58 -9.45
N SER A 608 11.04 -25.38 -8.89
CA SER A 608 10.14 -24.80 -7.88
C SER A 608 9.38 -23.57 -8.39
N LEU A 609 8.20 -23.33 -7.81
CA LEU A 609 7.41 -22.10 -7.99
C LEU A 609 7.55 -21.25 -6.74
N GLU A 610 8.30 -20.16 -6.83
CA GLU A 610 8.54 -19.23 -5.73
C GLU A 610 7.54 -18.06 -5.80
N LYS A 611 6.97 -17.67 -4.65
CA LYS A 611 6.13 -16.48 -4.53
C LYS A 611 6.99 -15.28 -4.18
N ARG A 612 7.15 -14.34 -5.11
CA ARG A 612 7.90 -13.10 -4.88
C ARG A 612 7.00 -11.88 -4.93
N TRP A 613 7.39 -10.84 -4.22
CA TRP A 613 6.81 -9.51 -4.32
C TRP A 613 7.69 -8.61 -5.17
N LYS A 614 7.08 -7.83 -6.06
CA LYS A 614 7.70 -6.72 -6.81
C LYS A 614 7.08 -5.40 -6.40
N PHE A 615 7.82 -4.31 -6.58
CA PHE A 615 7.31 -2.95 -6.47
C PHE A 615 6.78 -2.48 -7.84
N CYS A 616 5.49 -2.14 -7.89
CA CYS A 616 4.78 -1.70 -9.11
C CYS A 616 4.27 -0.26 -9.00
N GLY A 617 4.65 0.49 -7.95
CA GLY A 617 4.07 1.81 -7.65
C GLY A 617 4.25 2.89 -8.72
N PHE A 618 5.19 2.72 -9.66
CA PHE A 618 5.36 3.61 -10.81
C PHE A 618 4.50 3.23 -12.04
N GLU A 619 4.00 1.98 -12.12
CA GLU A 619 3.16 1.52 -13.24
C GLU A 619 1.84 2.31 -13.30
N GLY A 620 1.15 2.43 -12.15
CA GLY A 620 -0.12 3.13 -12.02
C GLY A 620 -0.06 4.66 -12.18
N ILE A 621 1.15 5.24 -12.34
CA ILE A 621 1.34 6.66 -12.64
C ILE A 621 1.34 6.90 -14.16
N LYS A 622 1.67 5.88 -14.97
CA LYS A 622 1.72 5.98 -16.45
C LYS A 622 0.34 5.83 -17.13
N THR A 623 -0.72 5.57 -16.37
CA THR A 623 -2.07 5.24 -16.88
C THR A 623 -3.14 6.22 -16.39
N LYS A 624 -2.85 7.53 -16.42
CA LYS A 624 -3.78 8.64 -16.14
C LYS A 624 -3.43 9.88 -16.96
#